data_AF-A0AA37TSX6-F1
#
_entry.id   AF-A0AA37TSX6-F1
#
_cell.length_a   1.000
_cell.length_b   1.000
_cell.length_c   1.000
_cell.angle_alpha   90.00
_cell.angle_beta   90.00
_cell.angle_gamma   90.00
#
_symmetry.space_group_name_H-M   'P 1'
#
loop_
_entity.id
_entity.type
_entity.pdbx_description
1 polymer ?
#
loop_
_entity_poly.entity_id
_entity_poly.type
_entity_poly.pdbx_seq_one_letter_code
_entity_poly.pdbx_strand_id
1 'polypeptide(L)'
;MMDNLDDLFASAQAVRMQPSDGLMARVLADAVAEQAVSRQVRPVVAVAQVRRVGWLASLAALFGGAGSLVGVGSAAVAGLFLGFVQPDGLGSVADLWAQASVDQVEMIPQLDALLAEE
;
A
#
# COMPACT_ATOMS: atom_id res chain seq x y z
N MET A 1 -2.49 12.39 -10.85
CA MET A 1 -3.70 12.42 -9.98
C MET A 1 -3.38 12.99 -8.59
N MET A 2 -2.20 12.70 -8.00
CA MET A 2 -1.73 13.39 -6.78
C MET A 2 -1.53 14.91 -6.98
N ASP A 3 -1.09 15.34 -8.16
CA ASP A 3 -0.81 16.77 -8.45
C ASP A 3 -2.04 17.68 -8.24
N ASN A 4 -3.25 17.16 -8.45
CA ASN A 4 -4.49 17.93 -8.27
C ASN A 4 -4.80 18.22 -6.79
N LEU A 5 -4.50 17.26 -5.90
CA LEU A 5 -4.72 17.46 -4.46
C LEU A 5 -3.72 18.44 -3.87
N ASP A 6 -2.47 18.37 -4.31
CA ASP A 6 -1.42 19.29 -3.88
C ASP A 6 -1.75 20.74 -4.31
N ASP A 7 -2.24 20.93 -5.54
CA ASP A 7 -2.72 22.23 -6.02
C ASP A 7 -3.94 22.75 -5.21
N LEU A 8 -4.88 21.86 -4.87
CA LEU A 8 -6.01 22.18 -4.01
C LEU A 8 -5.56 22.61 -2.60
N PHE A 9 -4.63 21.89 -1.98
CA PHE A 9 -4.10 22.25 -0.67
C PHE A 9 -3.28 23.55 -0.70
N ALA A 10 -2.53 23.80 -1.78
CA ALA A 10 -1.82 25.07 -1.98
C ALA A 10 -2.80 26.25 -2.06
N SER A 11 -3.92 26.09 -2.78
CA SER A 11 -4.97 27.11 -2.87
C SER A 11 -5.66 27.38 -1.53
N ALA A 12 -5.91 26.33 -0.74
CA ALA A 12 -6.54 26.44 0.57
C ALA A 12 -5.62 27.15 1.60
N GLN A 13 -4.31 26.92 1.52
CA GLN A 13 -3.34 27.60 2.39
C GLN A 13 -3.20 29.11 2.11
N ALA A 14 -3.44 29.54 0.87
CA ALA A 14 -3.37 30.95 0.49
C ALA A 14 -4.43 31.81 1.21
N VAL A 15 -5.54 31.21 1.62
CA VAL A 15 -6.61 31.87 2.38
C VAL A 15 -6.61 31.38 3.81
N ARG A 16 -5.95 32.12 4.70
CA ARG A 16 -6.03 31.84 6.15
C ARG A 16 -7.38 32.26 6.70
N MET A 17 -8.28 31.29 6.87
CA MET A 17 -9.51 31.49 7.61
C MET A 17 -9.18 31.65 9.10
N GLN A 18 -9.45 32.84 9.65
CA GLN A 18 -9.30 33.05 11.08
C GLN A 18 -10.49 32.38 11.80
N PRO A 19 -10.23 31.57 12.84
CA PRO A 19 -11.31 31.01 13.64
C PRO A 19 -12.07 32.12 14.35
N SER A 20 -13.39 31.97 14.49
CA SER A 20 -14.20 32.92 15.25
C SER A 20 -13.76 32.97 16.72
N ASP A 21 -13.87 34.13 17.37
CA ASP A 21 -13.49 34.32 18.78
C ASP A 21 -14.22 33.34 19.72
N GLY A 22 -15.49 33.05 19.45
CA GLY A 22 -16.27 32.09 20.23
C GLY A 22 -15.75 30.65 20.14
N LEU A 23 -15.26 30.24 18.96
CA LEU A 23 -14.59 28.95 18.79
C LEU A 23 -13.25 28.93 19.53
N MET A 24 -12.46 30.00 19.40
CA MET A 24 -11.16 30.11 20.08
C MET A 24 -11.32 30.04 21.61
N ALA A 25 -12.31 30.72 22.17
CA ALA A 25 -12.61 30.69 23.60
C ALA A 25 -12.96 29.27 24.09
N ARG A 26 -13.74 28.51 23.30
CA ARG A 26 -14.08 27.11 23.63
C ARG A 26 -12.86 26.19 23.56
N VAL A 27 -12.02 26.33 22.51
CA VAL A 27 -10.78 25.55 22.37
C VAL A 27 -9.83 25.83 23.53
N LEU A 28 -9.69 27.08 23.95
CA LEU A 28 -8.86 27.44 25.10
C LEU A 28 -9.41 26.88 26.41
N ALA A 29 -10.73 26.92 26.62
CA ALA A 29 -11.36 26.34 27.80
C ALA A 29 -11.13 24.81 27.86
N ASP A 30 -11.25 24.13 26.72
CA ASP A 30 -11.00 22.69 26.59
C ASP A 30 -9.53 22.35 26.85
N ALA A 31 -8.60 23.11 26.26
CA ALA A 31 -7.18 22.95 26.50
C ALA A 31 -6.80 23.12 27.98
N VAL A 32 -7.42 24.07 28.69
CA VAL A 32 -7.21 24.26 30.13
C VAL A 32 -7.74 23.08 30.93
N ALA A 33 -8.89 22.51 30.55
CA ALA A 33 -9.43 21.31 31.20
C ALA A 33 -8.51 20.09 31.01
N GLU A 34 -8.01 19.87 29.79
CA GLU A 34 -7.07 18.79 29.46
C GLU A 34 -5.69 18.97 30.13
N GLN A 35 -5.22 20.22 30.27
CA GLN A 35 -4.00 20.52 31.00
C GLN A 35 -4.12 20.19 32.50
N ALA A 36 -5.29 20.39 33.10
CA ALA A 36 -5.53 20.04 34.50
C ALA A 36 -5.49 18.52 34.72
N VAL A 37 -6.04 17.73 33.78
CA VAL A 37 -5.96 16.27 33.78
C VAL A 37 -4.50 15.80 33.55
N SER A 38 -3.80 16.43 32.60
CA SER A 38 -2.40 16.12 32.28
C SER A 38 -1.44 16.44 33.43
N ARG A 39 -1.72 17.44 34.26
CA ARG A 39 -0.92 17.75 35.48
C ARG A 39 -1.08 16.72 36.59
N GLN A 40 -2.18 15.97 36.62
CA GLN A 40 -2.36 14.85 37.56
C GLN A 40 -1.58 13.62 37.13
N VAL A 41 -1.19 13.53 35.85
CA VAL A 41 -0.14 12.62 35.42
C VAL A 41 1.18 13.18 35.96
N ARG A 42 1.55 12.73 37.17
CA ARG A 42 2.90 12.92 37.71
C ARG A 42 3.87 12.65 36.57
N PRO A 43 4.86 13.52 36.28
CA PRO A 43 5.89 13.17 35.34
C PRO A 43 6.57 11.94 35.94
N VAL A 44 6.18 10.76 35.48
CA VAL A 44 7.04 9.62 35.53
C VAL A 44 8.21 10.14 34.72
N VAL A 45 9.32 10.43 35.41
CA VAL A 45 10.62 10.40 34.77
C VAL A 45 10.70 8.98 34.28
N ALA A 46 10.12 8.74 33.11
CA ALA A 46 10.41 7.59 32.31
C ALA A 46 11.87 7.86 32.01
N VAL A 47 12.75 7.27 32.82
CA VAL A 47 14.01 6.79 32.30
C VAL A 47 13.56 6.08 31.04
N ALA A 48 13.77 6.73 29.89
CA ALA A 48 13.40 6.16 28.62
C ALA A 48 14.21 4.88 28.59
N GLN A 49 13.57 3.77 28.96
CA GLN A 49 14.15 2.47 28.72
C GLN A 49 14.37 2.53 27.23
N VAL A 50 15.64 2.53 26.83
CA VAL A 50 16.03 2.46 25.43
C VAL A 50 15.46 1.13 24.96
N ARG A 51 14.19 1.18 24.56
CA ARG A 51 13.44 0.02 24.13
C ARG A 51 14.17 -0.37 22.88
N ARG A 52 14.87 -1.50 22.93
CA ARG A 52 15.62 -2.00 21.78
C ARG A 52 14.66 -1.98 20.61
N VAL A 53 14.84 -1.02 19.72
CA VAL A 53 13.96 -0.81 18.58
C VAL A 53 14.16 -2.06 17.74
N GLY A 54 13.15 -2.92 17.72
CA GLY A 54 13.22 -4.14 16.92
C GLY A 54 13.44 -3.78 15.46
N TRP A 55 14.06 -4.66 14.69
CA TRP A 55 14.33 -4.44 13.26
C TRP A 55 13.16 -3.78 12.54
N LEU A 56 11.94 -4.31 12.70
CA LEU A 56 10.75 -3.80 12.01
C LEU A 56 10.40 -2.36 12.40
N ALA A 57 10.64 -1.96 13.65
CA ALA A 57 10.44 -0.59 14.09
C ALA A 57 11.52 0.36 13.54
N SER A 58 12.74 -0.12 13.30
CA SER A 58 13.77 0.63 12.58
C SER A 58 13.42 0.82 11.11
N LEU A 59 12.88 -0.21 10.45
CA LEU A 59 12.33 -0.06 9.10
C LEU A 59 11.15 0.92 9.09
N ALA A 60 10.22 0.82 10.05
CA ALA A 60 9.12 1.77 10.20
C ALA A 60 9.63 3.21 10.26
N ALA A 61 10.64 3.46 11.11
CA ALA A 61 11.24 4.78 11.26
C ALA A 61 11.88 5.29 9.96
N LEU A 62 12.50 4.40 9.17
CA LEU A 62 13.12 4.74 7.89
C LEU A 62 12.08 5.19 6.84
N PHE A 63 10.88 4.61 6.89
CA PHE A 63 9.79 4.91 5.96
C PHE A 63 8.76 5.92 6.50
N GLY A 64 9.07 6.66 7.58
CA GLY A 64 8.22 7.74 8.10
C GLY A 64 7.19 7.33 9.17
N GLY A 65 7.31 6.13 9.75
CA GLY A 65 6.54 5.67 10.91
C GLY A 65 5.64 4.46 10.62
N ALA A 66 4.81 4.10 11.61
CA ALA A 66 3.95 2.91 11.51
C ALA A 66 2.91 2.97 10.37
N GLY A 67 2.52 4.17 9.94
CA GLY A 67 1.54 4.37 8.87
C GLY A 67 2.01 3.87 7.50
N SER A 68 3.30 4.02 7.17
CA SER A 68 3.83 3.56 5.87
C SER A 68 3.93 2.05 5.78
N LEU A 69 4.17 1.36 6.90
CA LEU A 69 4.17 -0.10 6.97
C LEU A 69 2.79 -0.71 6.67
N VAL A 70 1.70 -0.01 6.99
CA VAL A 70 0.34 -0.46 6.64
C VAL A 70 0.17 -0.49 5.13
N GLY A 71 0.68 0.53 4.41
CA GLY A 71 0.67 0.56 2.95
C GLY A 71 1.48 -0.59 2.33
N VAL A 72 2.71 -0.79 2.81
CA VAL A 72 3.59 -1.87 2.35
C VAL A 72 2.97 -3.25 2.62
N GLY A 73 2.42 -3.46 3.82
CA GLY A 73 1.76 -4.70 4.19
C GLY A 73 0.52 -4.97 3.34
N SER A 74 -0.31 -3.95 3.09
CA SER A 74 -1.50 -4.06 2.25
C SER A 74 -1.13 -4.36 0.79
N ALA A 75 -0.06 -3.76 0.26
CA ALA A 75 0.44 -4.04 -1.08
C ALA A 75 0.99 -5.48 -1.20
N ALA A 76 1.68 -5.99 -0.17
CA ALA A 76 2.15 -7.37 -0.14
C ALA A 76 0.99 -8.38 -0.11
N VAL A 77 -0.04 -8.12 0.70
CA VAL A 77 -1.26 -8.96 0.75
C VAL A 77 -2.02 -8.91 -0.57
N ALA A 78 -2.15 -7.72 -1.18
CA ALA A 78 -2.78 -7.57 -2.49
C ALA A 78 -1.99 -8.31 -3.58
N GLY A 79 -0.65 -8.22 -3.57
CA GLY A 79 0.20 -8.98 -4.49
C GLY A 79 0.07 -10.48 -4.31
N LEU A 80 0.00 -10.97 -3.06
CA LEU A 80 -0.24 -12.38 -2.77
C LEU A 80 -1.62 -12.83 -3.26
N PHE A 81 -2.66 -12.03 -3.00
CA PHE A 81 -4.02 -12.33 -3.44
C PHE A 81 -4.11 -12.40 -4.97
N LEU A 82 -3.53 -11.41 -5.67
CA LEU A 82 -3.49 -11.38 -7.14
C LEU A 82 -2.64 -12.50 -7.74
N GLY A 83 -1.57 -12.93 -7.07
CA GLY A 83 -0.74 -14.05 -7.51
C GLY A 83 -1.37 -15.41 -7.25
N PHE A 84 -2.18 -15.55 -6.20
CA PHE A 84 -2.83 -16.80 -5.84
C PHE A 84 -4.17 -17.02 -6.54
N VAL A 85 -4.98 -15.97 -6.65
CA VAL A 85 -6.24 -16.02 -7.39
C VAL A 85 -5.90 -15.94 -8.87
N GLN A 86 -5.58 -17.08 -9.48
CA GLN A 86 -5.59 -17.17 -10.93
C GLN A 86 -7.05 -16.96 -11.37
N PRO A 87 -7.35 -15.93 -12.18
CA PRO A 87 -8.70 -15.76 -12.69
C PRO A 87 -9.00 -16.94 -13.62
N ASP A 88 -10.06 -17.70 -13.30
CA ASP A 88 -10.48 -18.90 -14.05
C ASP A 88 -10.61 -18.65 -15.57
N GLY A 89 -10.83 -17.40 -15.98
CA GLY A 89 -10.89 -16.99 -17.38
C GLY A 89 -9.55 -17.04 -18.13
N LEU A 90 -8.40 -16.82 -17.48
CA LEU A 90 -7.10 -16.84 -18.17
C LEU A 90 -6.70 -18.24 -18.63
N GLY A 91 -7.12 -19.29 -17.90
CA GLY A 91 -6.94 -20.68 -18.34
C GLY A 91 -7.65 -20.95 -19.67
N SER A 92 -8.90 -20.52 -19.79
CA SER A 92 -9.67 -20.68 -21.04
C SER A 92 -9.08 -19.90 -22.22
N VAL A 93 -8.55 -18.69 -21.99
CA VAL A 93 -7.89 -17.90 -23.05
C VAL A 93 -6.55 -18.51 -23.44
N ALA A 94 -5.79 -19.03 -22.48
CA ALA A 94 -4.55 -19.74 -22.74
C ALA A 94 -4.80 -21.05 -23.52
N ASP A 95 -5.84 -21.80 -23.18
CA ASP A 95 -6.25 -23.01 -23.91
C ASP A 95 -6.69 -22.66 -25.34
N LEU A 96 -7.50 -21.62 -25.52
CA LEU A 96 -7.90 -21.14 -26.85
C LEU A 96 -6.69 -20.69 -27.69
N TRP A 97 -5.70 -20.03 -27.08
CA TRP A 97 -4.46 -19.65 -27.75
C TRP A 97 -3.58 -20.85 -28.10
N ALA A 98 -3.43 -21.81 -27.18
CA ALA A 98 -2.69 -23.05 -27.42
C ALA A 98 -3.33 -23.90 -28.52
N GLN A 99 -4.66 -23.84 -28.64
CA GLN A 99 -5.41 -24.56 -29.67
C GLN A 99 -5.41 -23.81 -31.03
N ALA A 100 -5.27 -22.48 -31.02
CA ALA A 100 -5.08 -21.68 -32.23
C ALA A 100 -3.72 -21.89 -32.89
N SER A 101 -2.72 -22.42 -32.17
CA SER A 101 -1.43 -22.85 -32.75
C SER A 101 -1.46 -24.23 -33.45
N VAL A 102 -2.64 -24.87 -33.60
CA VAL A 102 -2.78 -26.21 -34.19
C VAL A 102 -3.22 -26.16 -35.66
N ASP A 103 -2.56 -25.31 -36.46
CA ASP A 103 -2.38 -25.60 -37.88
C ASP A 103 -0.88 -25.65 -38.16
N GLN A 104 -0.21 -26.57 -37.45
CA GLN A 104 1.17 -26.92 -37.79
C GLN A 104 1.11 -27.74 -39.07
N VAL A 105 1.21 -27.06 -40.21
CA VAL A 105 1.48 -27.68 -41.50
C VAL A 105 2.87 -28.30 -41.39
N GLU A 106 2.89 -29.61 -41.13
CA GLU A 106 4.10 -30.41 -41.01
C GLU A 106 4.82 -30.41 -42.38
N MET A 107 5.79 -29.52 -42.54
CA MET A 107 6.56 -29.36 -43.80
C MET A 107 7.76 -30.30 -43.89
N ILE A 108 7.93 -31.20 -42.92
CA ILE A 108 8.98 -32.22 -42.92
C ILE A 108 8.30 -33.56 -43.20
N PRO A 109 8.68 -34.29 -44.27
CA PRO A 109 8.14 -35.61 -44.52
C PRO A 109 8.44 -36.51 -43.33
N GLN A 110 7.41 -37.23 -42.87
CA GLN A 110 7.51 -38.09 -41.70
C GLN A 110 8.61 -39.14 -41.92
N LEU A 111 9.43 -39.37 -40.89
CA LEU A 111 10.58 -40.29 -40.94
C LEU A 111 10.16 -41.71 -41.38
N ASP A 112 8.91 -42.07 -41.11
CA ASP A 112 8.31 -43.35 -41.52
C ASP A 112 8.17 -43.49 -43.04
N ALA A 113 7.95 -42.38 -43.76
CA ALA A 113 7.94 -42.38 -45.22
C ALA A 113 9.34 -42.60 -45.81
N LEU A 114 10.39 -42.12 -45.12
CA LEU A 114 11.79 -42.35 -45.52
C LEU A 114 12.28 -43.76 -45.17
N LEU A 115 11.74 -44.37 -44.11
CA LEU A 115 12.10 -45.73 -43.68
C LEU A 115 11.29 -46.82 -44.41
N ALA A 116 10.13 -46.48 -44.97
CA ALA A 116 9.32 -47.42 -45.74
C ALA A 116 9.77 -47.58 -47.21
N GLU A 117 10.73 -46.78 -47.67
CA GLU A 117 11.32 -46.84 -49.02
C GLU A 117 12.64 -47.62 -49.11
N GLU A 118 13.07 -48.33 -48.06
CA GLU A 118 14.15 -49.35 -48.13
C GLU A 118 13.61 -50.80 -48.15
#